data_AF-A0AAD7Q602-F1
#
_entry.id   AF-A0AAD7Q602-F1
#
_cell.length_a   1.000
_cell.length_b   1.000
_cell.length_c   1.000
_cell.angle_alpha   90.00
_cell.angle_beta   90.00
_cell.angle_gamma   90.00
#
_symmetry.space_group_name_H-M   'P 1'
#
loop_
_entity.id
_entity.type
_entity.pdbx_description
1 polymer ?
#
loop_
_entity_poly.entity_id
_entity_poly.type
_entity_poly.pdbx_seq_one_letter_code
_entity_poly.pdbx_strand_id
1 'polypeptide(L)'
;MKNTKSKQNLADPNPKKEAMNRLNEKKRNEEILALRLTSGQDDDRLNRRLTDFVLHDTNGVPQPLEMLEVDDMFISGLVLPLEESTDKKKENGIRREGLSWDISGYEDKYPVIWLSTDIADYDCQKPATSYKKYNDHFFEKARVCVELYKKLSKSSGGDPECSLDELLAGIAFSMSGSKCFSGSASVKDFVISQGEFIYKQLIGLDMSSKKSDRTFAHIPVLTALGEESLKHENYVQAKLTSADILSNRGITTTVESLLEMGYQVQFGILEAGAYGVSQSRKRAFIWASSPEQILPEWPEPMHVFAAPELKITLSENLQYAVVQSTATGAPFRAITARDTIGDLPSVGNGPSRTNLEYQHDPISWFQKQIRGKYGRLDRSYFKRNE
;
A
#
# COMPACT_ATOMS: atom_id res chain seq x y z
N MET A 1 11.41 48.78 -43.36
CA MET A 1 12.56 48.35 -42.55
C MET A 1 12.05 47.44 -41.45
N LYS A 2 12.63 46.23 -41.34
CA LYS A 2 12.22 45.15 -40.44
C LYS A 2 12.51 45.53 -38.99
N ASN A 3 11.62 45.18 -38.05
CA ASN A 3 12.06 44.86 -36.70
C ASN A 3 11.15 43.79 -36.08
N THR A 4 11.56 42.54 -36.26
CA THR A 4 11.02 41.33 -35.63
C THR A 4 11.64 41.19 -34.24
N LYS A 5 10.82 41.22 -33.18
CA LYS A 5 11.20 40.64 -31.88
C LYS A 5 10.21 39.54 -31.51
N SER A 6 10.63 38.32 -31.78
CA SER A 6 10.07 37.07 -31.26
C SER A 6 10.11 37.09 -29.73
N LYS A 7 8.94 37.03 -29.07
CA LYS A 7 8.85 36.71 -27.65
C LYS A 7 9.02 35.19 -27.50
N GLN A 8 10.18 34.78 -27.01
CA GLN A 8 10.41 33.43 -26.50
C GLN A 8 9.51 33.19 -25.29
N ASN A 9 8.80 32.07 -25.29
CA ASN A 9 8.12 31.52 -24.13
C ASN A 9 9.18 31.17 -23.08
N LEU A 10 9.27 31.94 -22.00
CA LEU A 10 9.94 31.51 -20.78
C LEU A 10 8.95 30.62 -20.01
N ALA A 11 9.04 29.30 -20.23
CA ALA A 11 8.58 28.34 -19.26
C ALA A 11 9.50 28.48 -18.04
N ASP A 12 8.94 28.70 -16.85
CA ASP A 12 9.70 28.76 -15.60
C ASP A 12 10.17 27.33 -15.26
N PRO A 13 11.47 26.99 -15.41
CA PRO A 13 11.93 25.63 -15.25
C PRO A 13 12.26 25.43 -13.78
N ASN A 14 11.40 24.70 -13.03
CA ASN A 14 11.76 24.27 -11.69
C ASN A 14 12.94 23.28 -11.80
N PRO A 15 14.18 23.68 -11.44
CA PRO A 15 15.37 22.91 -11.76
C PRO A 15 15.43 21.58 -10.98
N LYS A 16 14.76 21.50 -9.82
CA LYS A 16 14.65 20.26 -9.03
C LYS A 16 13.77 19.23 -9.72
N LYS A 17 12.66 19.66 -10.34
CA LYS A 17 11.73 18.76 -11.05
C LYS A 17 12.36 18.22 -12.33
N GLU A 18 13.08 19.07 -13.06
CA GLU A 18 13.82 18.62 -14.24
C GLU A 18 14.99 17.71 -13.91
N ALA A 19 15.74 17.99 -12.84
CA ALA A 19 16.83 17.12 -12.40
C ALA A 19 16.31 15.74 -11.98
N MET A 20 15.17 15.70 -11.27
CA MET A 20 14.49 14.45 -10.91
C MET A 20 14.06 13.67 -12.17
N ASN A 21 13.45 14.34 -13.15
CA ASN A 21 13.03 13.70 -14.39
C ASN A 21 14.22 13.14 -15.20
N ARG A 22 15.32 13.90 -15.31
CA ARG A 22 16.55 13.45 -15.99
C ARG A 22 17.17 12.23 -15.30
N LEU A 23 17.16 12.19 -13.97
CA LEU A 23 17.67 11.05 -13.21
C LEU A 23 16.78 9.80 -13.40
N ASN A 24 15.46 9.99 -13.46
CA ASN A 24 14.51 8.90 -13.71
C ASN A 24 14.68 8.29 -15.11
N GLU A 25 14.82 9.15 -16.12
CA GLU A 25 15.05 8.71 -17.50
C GLU A 25 16.38 7.95 -17.63
N LYS A 26 17.43 8.41 -16.95
CA LYS A 26 18.72 7.71 -16.90
C LYS A 26 18.59 6.30 -16.29
N LYS A 27 17.94 6.16 -15.13
CA LYS A 27 17.75 4.86 -14.46
C LYS A 27 16.88 3.89 -15.27
N ARG A 28 15.80 4.38 -15.87
CA ARG A 28 14.97 3.59 -16.80
C ARG A 28 15.79 3.04 -17.97
N ASN A 29 16.68 3.87 -18.52
CA ASN A 29 17.57 3.44 -19.61
C ASN A 29 18.61 2.39 -19.13
N GLU A 30 19.09 2.49 -17.89
CA GLU A 30 19.97 1.48 -17.27
C GLU A 30 19.25 0.13 -17.12
N GLU A 31 17.97 0.13 -16.71
CA GLU A 31 17.16 -1.09 -16.62
C GLU A 31 16.87 -1.70 -18.00
N ILE A 32 16.49 -0.89 -18.99
CA ILE A 32 16.28 -1.35 -20.37
C ILE A 32 17.57 -1.96 -20.95
N LEU A 33 18.73 -1.37 -20.63
CA LEU A 33 20.02 -1.91 -21.02
C LEU A 33 20.28 -3.27 -20.35
N ALA A 34 20.09 -3.38 -19.04
CA ALA A 34 20.22 -4.62 -18.29
C ALA A 34 19.33 -5.74 -18.87
N LEU A 35 18.09 -5.41 -19.23
CA LEU A 35 17.16 -6.39 -19.81
C LEU A 35 17.55 -6.84 -21.21
N ARG A 36 18.08 -5.93 -22.04
CA ARG A 36 18.61 -6.25 -23.38
C ARG A 36 19.88 -7.09 -23.30
N LEU A 37 20.74 -6.84 -22.32
CA LEU A 37 21.96 -7.63 -22.15
C LEU A 37 21.70 -9.00 -21.54
N THR A 38 20.55 -9.19 -20.90
CA THR A 38 20.15 -10.45 -20.24
C THR A 38 18.99 -11.18 -20.92
N SER A 39 18.49 -10.71 -22.06
CA SER A 39 17.37 -11.35 -22.79
C SER A 39 17.76 -12.61 -23.56
N GLY A 40 16.98 -13.67 -23.35
CA GLY A 40 16.89 -14.83 -24.25
C GLY A 40 16.11 -14.52 -25.53
N GLN A 41 16.11 -15.44 -26.50
CA GLN A 41 15.70 -15.17 -27.89
C GLN A 41 14.21 -14.91 -28.14
N ASP A 42 13.30 -15.25 -27.22
CA ASP A 42 11.85 -15.04 -27.40
C ASP A 42 11.15 -14.97 -26.03
N ASP A 43 10.82 -13.77 -25.55
CA ASP A 43 10.04 -13.64 -24.30
C ASP A 43 9.19 -12.36 -24.34
N ASP A 44 7.86 -12.51 -24.40
CA ASP A 44 6.88 -11.41 -24.53
C ASP A 44 6.75 -10.59 -23.21
N ARG A 45 7.12 -11.17 -22.06
CA ARG A 45 7.27 -10.46 -20.77
C ARG A 45 8.48 -11.04 -20.01
N LEU A 46 9.51 -10.22 -19.87
CA LEU A 46 10.86 -10.68 -19.53
C LEU A 46 10.97 -11.08 -18.05
N ASN A 47 10.92 -12.39 -17.77
CA ASN A 47 11.23 -12.92 -16.43
C ASN A 47 12.75 -12.94 -16.21
N ARG A 48 13.24 -12.46 -15.07
CA ARG A 48 14.68 -12.39 -14.76
C ARG A 48 14.95 -12.83 -13.33
N ARG A 49 16.21 -13.17 -13.05
CA ARG A 49 16.67 -13.42 -11.68
C ARG A 49 17.34 -12.17 -11.15
N LEU A 50 17.15 -11.90 -9.86
CA LEU A 50 17.74 -10.75 -9.18
C LEU A 50 18.55 -11.20 -7.96
N THR A 51 19.81 -10.80 -7.91
CA THR A 51 20.72 -11.09 -6.80
C THR A 51 21.40 -9.83 -6.29
N ASP A 52 21.92 -9.89 -5.07
CA ASP A 52 22.55 -8.78 -4.36
C ASP A 52 21.63 -7.55 -4.30
N PHE A 53 20.33 -7.80 -4.13
CA PHE A 53 19.33 -6.74 -4.23
C PHE A 53 19.10 -6.00 -2.91
N VAL A 54 18.73 -4.73 -3.04
CA VAL A 54 18.34 -3.84 -1.96
C VAL A 54 17.11 -3.06 -2.39
N LEU A 55 16.09 -3.12 -1.55
CA LEU A 55 14.97 -2.19 -1.62
C LEU A 55 15.25 -0.99 -0.74
N HIS A 56 15.08 0.20 -1.30
CA HIS A 56 15.42 1.45 -0.62
C HIS A 56 14.50 2.61 -1.00
N ASP A 57 14.47 3.63 -0.15
CA ASP A 57 13.73 4.87 -0.40
C ASP A 57 14.44 5.77 -1.44
N THR A 58 13.88 6.96 -1.67
CA THR A 58 14.47 7.99 -2.55
C THR A 58 15.88 8.43 -2.13
N ASN A 59 16.23 8.25 -0.85
CA ASN A 59 17.51 8.67 -0.27
C ASN A 59 18.56 7.54 -0.29
N GLY A 60 18.19 6.33 -0.77
CA GLY A 60 19.06 5.16 -0.76
C GLY A 60 19.12 4.44 0.58
N VAL A 61 18.21 4.77 1.51
CA VAL A 61 18.10 4.08 2.80
C VAL A 61 17.34 2.77 2.61
N PRO A 62 17.88 1.61 3.04
CA PRO A 62 17.18 0.34 2.87
C PRO A 62 15.85 0.29 3.63
N GLN A 63 14.78 -0.17 2.97
CA GLN A 63 13.42 -0.24 3.51
C GLN A 63 12.83 -1.65 3.37
N PRO A 64 12.05 -2.14 4.36
CA PRO A 64 11.37 -3.42 4.25
C PRO A 64 10.34 -3.41 3.11
N LEU A 65 10.06 -4.59 2.54
CA LEU A 65 9.18 -4.73 1.37
C LEU A 65 7.77 -4.19 1.63
N GLU A 66 7.31 -4.28 2.87
CA GLU A 66 6.03 -3.78 3.35
C GLU A 66 5.88 -2.26 3.23
N MET A 67 6.98 -1.51 3.04
CA MET A 67 6.93 -0.07 2.77
C MET A 67 6.54 0.26 1.33
N LEU A 68 6.36 -0.75 0.45
CA LEU A 68 5.97 -0.54 -0.95
C LEU A 68 4.62 0.18 -1.06
N GLU A 69 3.77 0.03 -0.06
CA GLU A 69 2.44 0.65 0.01
C GLU A 69 2.49 2.10 0.56
N VAL A 70 3.62 2.50 1.14
CA VAL A 70 3.77 3.74 1.91
C VAL A 70 4.64 4.77 1.16
N ASP A 71 5.76 4.33 0.60
CA ASP A 71 6.76 5.19 -0.02
C ASP A 71 7.07 4.79 -1.47
N ASP A 72 7.58 5.76 -2.24
CA ASP A 72 8.22 5.49 -3.52
C ASP A 72 9.48 4.66 -3.27
N MET A 73 9.39 3.36 -3.48
CA MET A 73 10.51 2.45 -3.33
C MET A 73 11.26 2.24 -4.63
N PHE A 74 12.54 1.92 -4.47
CA PHE A 74 13.47 1.64 -5.53
C PHE A 74 14.11 0.30 -5.26
N ILE A 75 14.37 -0.43 -6.33
CA ILE A 75 15.11 -1.67 -6.28
C ILE A 75 16.44 -1.46 -7.01
N SER A 76 17.51 -1.85 -6.34
CA SER A 76 18.83 -1.97 -6.93
C SER A 76 19.31 -3.40 -6.78
N GLY A 77 20.02 -3.92 -7.77
CA GLY A 77 20.57 -5.27 -7.71
C GLY A 77 21.19 -5.69 -9.03
N LEU A 78 21.74 -6.90 -9.05
CA LEU A 78 22.31 -7.52 -10.23
C LEU A 78 21.25 -8.36 -10.93
N VAL A 79 20.91 -7.95 -12.15
CA VAL A 79 19.96 -8.67 -13.00
C VAL A 79 20.70 -9.79 -13.73
N LEU A 80 20.11 -10.98 -13.73
CA LEU A 80 20.61 -12.19 -14.36
C LEU A 80 19.54 -12.75 -15.31
N PRO A 81 19.95 -13.42 -16.41
CA PRO A 81 19.03 -14.19 -17.23
C PRO A 81 18.29 -15.25 -16.40
N LEU A 82 17.05 -15.57 -16.79
CA LEU A 82 16.24 -16.58 -16.11
C LEU A 82 16.91 -17.97 -16.20
N GLU A 83 17.41 -18.32 -17.37
CA GLU A 83 18.18 -19.55 -17.59
C GLU A 83 19.63 -19.39 -17.09
N GLU A 84 20.21 -20.48 -16.58
CA GLU A 84 21.62 -20.51 -16.19
C GLU A 84 22.54 -20.52 -17.41
N SER A 85 22.89 -19.32 -17.90
CA SER A 85 23.91 -19.16 -18.95
C SER A 85 25.32 -19.19 -18.38
N THR A 86 26.24 -19.82 -19.11
CA THR A 86 27.69 -19.82 -18.80
C THR A 86 28.32 -18.44 -18.88
N ASP A 87 27.75 -17.55 -19.70
CA ASP A 87 28.14 -16.15 -19.79
C ASP A 87 27.43 -15.34 -18.70
N LYS A 88 28.17 -15.02 -17.64
CA LYS A 88 27.72 -14.17 -16.53
C LYS A 88 27.64 -12.70 -16.97
N LYS A 89 26.76 -12.37 -17.92
CA LYS A 89 26.41 -10.96 -18.17
C LYS A 89 25.58 -10.49 -16.98
N LYS A 90 26.28 -9.85 -16.04
CA LYS A 90 25.71 -9.22 -14.84
C LYS A 90 25.66 -7.73 -15.11
N GLU A 91 24.49 -7.14 -14.97
CA GLU A 91 24.35 -5.70 -15.08
C GLU A 91 23.55 -5.17 -13.90
N ASN A 92 23.91 -3.96 -13.46
CA ASN A 92 23.20 -3.29 -12.39
C ASN A 92 21.85 -2.82 -12.93
N GLY A 93 20.76 -3.35 -12.38
CA GLY A 93 19.42 -2.83 -12.60
C GLY A 93 19.06 -1.87 -11.46
N ILE A 94 18.62 -0.65 -11.79
CA ILE A 94 18.07 0.29 -10.81
C ILE A 94 16.74 0.80 -11.36
N ARG A 95 15.64 0.60 -10.61
CA ARG A 95 14.31 1.07 -11.04
C ARG A 95 13.66 2.05 -10.05
N ARG A 96 12.81 2.91 -10.62
CA ARG A 96 11.76 3.72 -9.98
C ARG A 96 10.34 3.37 -10.50
N GLU A 97 9.37 3.44 -9.59
CA GLU A 97 7.89 3.50 -9.80
C GLU A 97 7.20 2.24 -10.37
N GLY A 98 6.05 1.91 -9.77
CA GLY A 98 5.19 0.79 -10.18
C GLY A 98 5.66 -0.60 -9.76
N LEU A 99 6.38 -0.69 -8.63
CA LEU A 99 6.80 -1.98 -8.07
C LEU A 99 5.59 -2.70 -7.45
N SER A 100 5.31 -3.90 -7.92
CA SER A 100 4.41 -4.84 -7.26
C SER A 100 5.19 -6.08 -6.84
N TRP A 101 4.62 -6.88 -5.96
CA TRP A 101 5.24 -8.11 -5.49
C TRP A 101 4.23 -9.25 -5.46
N ASP A 102 4.73 -10.48 -5.54
CA ASP A 102 3.93 -11.69 -5.40
C ASP A 102 4.76 -12.82 -4.76
N ILE A 103 4.09 -13.78 -4.14
CA ILE A 103 4.73 -14.99 -3.59
C ILE A 103 4.25 -16.18 -4.40
N SER A 104 5.16 -17.06 -4.81
CA SER A 104 4.84 -18.34 -5.43
C SER A 104 5.67 -19.48 -4.84
N GLY A 105 5.66 -20.65 -5.49
CA GLY A 105 6.34 -21.85 -4.99
C GLY A 105 5.56 -22.62 -3.90
N TYR A 106 4.25 -22.37 -3.78
CA TYR A 106 3.35 -23.11 -2.88
C TYR A 106 3.33 -24.62 -3.16
N GLU A 107 3.31 -25.01 -4.43
CA GLU A 107 3.34 -26.42 -4.86
C GLU A 107 4.75 -27.03 -4.71
N ASP A 108 5.79 -26.22 -4.92
CA ASP A 108 7.20 -26.64 -4.79
C ASP A 108 7.69 -26.69 -3.34
N LYS A 109 6.83 -26.29 -2.38
CA LYS A 109 7.10 -26.27 -0.93
C LYS A 109 8.28 -25.37 -0.54
N TYR A 110 8.57 -24.37 -1.36
CA TYR A 110 9.62 -23.39 -1.08
C TYR A 110 9.17 -22.01 -1.58
N PRO A 111 9.19 -20.97 -0.74
CA PRO A 111 8.72 -19.65 -1.13
C PRO A 111 9.64 -19.02 -2.18
N VAL A 112 9.03 -18.52 -3.26
CA VAL A 112 9.68 -17.70 -4.28
C VAL A 112 9.06 -16.31 -4.22
N ILE A 113 9.89 -15.28 -4.03
CA ILE A 113 9.44 -13.89 -3.96
C ILE A 113 9.68 -13.25 -5.32
N TRP A 114 8.62 -12.71 -5.90
CA TRP A 114 8.67 -11.99 -7.18
C TRP A 114 8.54 -10.50 -6.95
N LEU A 115 9.37 -9.73 -7.64
CA LEU A 115 9.20 -8.29 -7.78
C LEU A 115 8.88 -7.96 -9.23
N SER A 116 7.76 -7.32 -9.44
CA SER A 116 7.22 -7.01 -10.75
C SER A 116 7.31 -5.52 -11.01
N THR A 117 7.55 -5.22 -12.26
CA THR A 117 7.72 -3.86 -12.76
C THR A 117 6.94 -3.65 -14.05
N ASP A 118 6.90 -2.44 -14.60
CA ASP A 118 6.19 -2.19 -15.86
C ASP A 118 6.79 -2.89 -17.09
N ILE A 119 8.00 -3.47 -17.00
CA ILE A 119 8.67 -4.14 -18.14
C ILE A 119 9.15 -5.57 -17.87
N ALA A 120 9.30 -5.99 -16.61
CA ALA A 120 9.89 -7.28 -16.26
C ALA A 120 9.46 -7.75 -14.87
N ASP A 121 9.49 -9.08 -14.67
CA ASP A 121 9.30 -9.72 -13.38
C ASP A 121 10.60 -10.37 -12.91
N TYR A 122 10.92 -10.19 -11.63
CA TYR A 122 12.21 -10.52 -11.05
C TYR A 122 12.05 -11.56 -9.94
N ASP A 123 12.63 -12.75 -10.11
CA ASP A 123 12.83 -13.75 -9.06
C ASP A 123 13.92 -13.29 -8.09
N CYS A 124 13.54 -12.96 -6.86
CA CYS A 124 14.43 -12.47 -5.82
C CYS A 124 15.20 -13.61 -5.15
N GLN A 125 16.44 -13.82 -5.57
CA GLN A 125 17.22 -14.98 -5.12
C GLN A 125 18.05 -14.72 -3.86
N LYS A 126 18.89 -13.69 -3.89
CA LYS A 126 19.81 -13.38 -2.79
C LYS A 126 19.81 -11.88 -2.50
N PRO A 127 19.47 -11.45 -1.29
CA PRO A 127 19.57 -10.04 -0.90
C PRO A 127 21.03 -9.63 -0.70
N ALA A 128 21.30 -8.33 -0.79
CA ALA A 128 22.59 -7.80 -0.37
C ALA A 128 22.81 -7.97 1.13
N THR A 129 24.07 -8.04 1.57
CA THR A 129 24.42 -8.23 2.99
C THR A 129 23.80 -7.16 3.89
N SER A 130 23.71 -5.91 3.42
CA SER A 130 23.09 -4.78 4.12
C SER A 130 21.57 -4.90 4.24
N TYR A 131 20.93 -5.61 3.32
CA TYR A 131 19.47 -5.76 3.25
C TYR A 131 18.96 -7.07 3.89
N LYS A 132 19.88 -8.00 4.16
CA LYS A 132 19.58 -9.35 4.63
C LYS A 132 18.59 -9.39 5.80
N LYS A 133 18.71 -8.51 6.80
CA LYS A 133 17.83 -8.51 7.98
C LYS A 133 16.36 -8.25 7.62
N TYR A 134 16.11 -7.31 6.71
CA TYR A 134 14.75 -6.99 6.25
C TYR A 134 14.19 -8.12 5.40
N ASN A 135 14.99 -8.60 4.45
CA ASN A 135 14.60 -9.71 3.58
C ASN A 135 14.31 -11.00 4.37
N ASP A 136 15.14 -11.35 5.35
CA ASP A 136 14.97 -12.56 6.17
C ASP A 136 13.61 -12.55 6.88
N HIS A 137 13.17 -11.39 7.40
CA HIS A 137 11.87 -11.28 8.07
C HIS A 137 10.70 -11.51 7.11
N PHE A 138 10.71 -10.86 5.94
CA PHE A 138 9.68 -11.05 4.93
C PHE A 138 9.71 -12.47 4.34
N PHE A 139 10.90 -13.05 4.15
CA PHE A 139 11.06 -14.42 3.70
C PHE A 139 10.42 -15.42 4.67
N GLU A 140 10.53 -15.21 5.98
CA GLU A 140 9.83 -16.05 6.95
C GLU A 140 8.30 -15.89 6.87
N LYS A 141 7.77 -14.70 6.53
CA LYS A 141 6.32 -14.54 6.24
C LYS A 141 5.89 -15.38 5.03
N ALA A 142 6.65 -15.32 3.94
CA ALA A 142 6.39 -16.12 2.74
C ALA A 142 6.49 -17.63 3.03
N ARG A 143 7.49 -18.03 3.82
CA ARG A 143 7.67 -19.41 4.26
C ARG A 143 6.49 -19.91 5.09
N VAL A 144 5.98 -19.10 6.02
CA VAL A 144 4.77 -19.42 6.78
C VAL A 144 3.59 -19.64 5.84
N CYS A 145 3.39 -18.78 4.84
CA CYS A 145 2.30 -18.95 3.86
C CYS A 145 2.39 -20.29 3.11
N VAL A 146 3.59 -20.67 2.66
CA VAL A 146 3.82 -21.95 1.96
C VAL A 146 3.63 -23.16 2.88
N GLU A 147 4.10 -23.12 4.12
CA GLU A 147 3.88 -24.21 5.08
C GLU A 147 2.40 -24.31 5.50
N LEU A 148 1.69 -23.19 5.62
CA LEU A 148 0.26 -23.18 5.90
C LEU A 148 -0.53 -23.77 4.74
N TYR A 149 -0.20 -23.36 3.51
CA TYR A 149 -0.77 -23.93 2.29
C TYR A 149 -0.63 -25.45 2.28
N LYS A 150 0.58 -25.96 2.52
CA LYS A 150 0.87 -27.40 2.57
C LYS A 150 0.08 -28.12 3.65
N LYS A 151 -0.11 -27.50 4.83
CA LYS A 151 -0.85 -28.08 5.94
C LYS A 151 -2.36 -28.09 5.75
N LEU A 152 -2.91 -27.16 4.98
CA LEU A 152 -4.36 -27.04 4.75
C LEU A 152 -4.79 -27.68 3.43
N SER A 153 -3.90 -27.78 2.46
CA SER A 153 -4.19 -28.32 1.14
C SER A 153 -4.26 -29.84 1.17
N LYS A 154 -5.46 -30.39 0.93
CA LYS A 154 -5.69 -31.85 0.83
C LYS A 154 -4.79 -32.51 -0.21
N SER A 155 -4.52 -31.84 -1.33
CA SER A 155 -3.63 -32.35 -2.39
C SER A 155 -2.18 -32.48 -1.94
N SER A 156 -1.77 -31.74 -0.92
CA SER A 156 -0.43 -31.82 -0.32
C SER A 156 -0.38 -32.75 0.89
N GLY A 157 -1.48 -33.47 1.18
CA GLY A 157 -1.63 -34.34 2.35
C GLY A 157 -1.97 -33.60 3.65
N GLY A 158 -2.43 -32.34 3.53
CA GLY A 158 -2.85 -31.51 4.65
C GLY A 158 -4.26 -31.81 5.15
N ASP A 159 -4.58 -31.27 6.33
CA ASP A 159 -5.88 -31.37 6.97
C ASP A 159 -6.48 -29.95 7.19
N PRO A 160 -7.51 -29.56 6.41
CA PRO A 160 -8.17 -28.27 6.58
C PRO A 160 -9.09 -28.20 7.81
N GLU A 161 -9.39 -29.32 8.46
CA GLU A 161 -10.21 -29.38 9.68
C GLU A 161 -9.37 -29.36 10.96
N CYS A 162 -8.06 -29.13 10.84
CA CYS A 162 -7.18 -29.09 12.00
C CYS A 162 -7.49 -27.89 12.92
N SER A 163 -7.22 -28.08 14.20
CA SER A 163 -7.36 -26.99 15.17
C SER A 163 -6.24 -25.93 15.00
N LEU A 164 -6.50 -24.72 15.48
CA LEU A 164 -5.49 -23.65 15.46
C LEU A 164 -4.20 -24.06 16.20
N ASP A 165 -4.32 -24.76 17.32
CA ASP A 165 -3.17 -25.22 18.10
C ASP A 165 -2.32 -26.26 17.37
N GLU A 166 -2.96 -27.20 16.66
CA GLU A 166 -2.28 -28.21 15.83
C GLU A 166 -1.57 -27.57 14.63
N LEU A 167 -2.23 -26.58 14.01
CA LEU A 167 -1.66 -25.79 12.92
C LEU A 167 -0.40 -25.05 13.41
N LEU A 168 -0.51 -24.28 14.49
CA LEU A 168 0.58 -23.51 15.09
C LEU A 168 1.74 -24.40 15.56
N ALA A 169 1.44 -25.52 16.23
CA ALA A 169 2.45 -26.48 16.65
C ALA A 169 3.19 -27.10 15.45
N GLY A 170 2.45 -27.44 14.40
CA GLY A 170 3.02 -28.00 13.19
C GLY A 170 3.92 -27.02 12.42
N ILE A 171 3.56 -25.74 12.37
CA ILE A 171 4.40 -24.71 11.74
C ILE A 171 5.66 -24.49 12.59
N ALA A 172 5.51 -24.34 13.91
CA ALA A 172 6.64 -24.18 14.82
C ALA A 172 7.64 -25.34 14.71
N PHE A 173 7.15 -26.57 14.53
CA PHE A 173 8.00 -27.73 14.25
C PHE A 173 8.71 -27.61 12.90
N SER A 174 8.00 -27.24 11.83
CA SER A 174 8.56 -27.13 10.47
C SER A 174 9.57 -25.98 10.32
N MET A 175 9.44 -24.95 11.16
CA MET A 175 10.35 -23.79 11.20
C MET A 175 11.47 -23.93 12.24
N SER A 176 11.52 -25.06 12.97
CA SER A 176 12.56 -25.32 13.96
C SER A 176 13.94 -25.35 13.28
N GLY A 177 14.81 -24.41 13.65
CA GLY A 177 16.15 -24.25 13.06
C GLY A 177 16.36 -22.96 12.25
N SER A 178 15.31 -22.15 12.05
CA SER A 178 15.51 -20.78 11.55
C SER A 178 16.28 -19.94 12.57
N LYS A 179 17.24 -19.15 12.07
CA LYS A 179 18.02 -18.21 12.89
C LYS A 179 17.22 -16.96 13.28
N CYS A 180 16.03 -16.78 12.71
CA CYS A 180 15.17 -15.63 12.94
C CYS A 180 14.36 -15.72 14.24
N PHE A 181 14.24 -16.92 14.82
CA PHE A 181 13.40 -17.16 15.99
C PHE A 181 14.20 -17.74 17.14
N SER A 182 13.92 -17.26 18.35
CA SER A 182 14.54 -17.71 19.60
C SER A 182 13.96 -19.02 20.16
N GLY A 183 12.93 -19.59 19.52
CA GLY A 183 12.30 -20.84 19.93
C GLY A 183 10.93 -21.06 19.29
N SER A 184 10.29 -22.19 19.62
CA SER A 184 8.96 -22.54 19.08
C SER A 184 7.85 -21.59 19.50
N ALA A 185 7.92 -21.02 20.70
CA ALA A 185 6.96 -20.02 21.18
C ALA A 185 6.98 -18.75 20.33
N SER A 186 8.17 -18.21 20.02
CA SER A 186 8.29 -17.01 19.18
C SER A 186 7.85 -17.25 17.73
N VAL A 187 7.89 -18.49 17.23
CA VAL A 187 7.28 -18.84 15.94
C VAL A 187 5.76 -18.78 16.02
N LYS A 188 5.13 -19.32 17.08
CA LYS A 188 3.67 -19.27 17.23
C LYS A 188 3.17 -17.83 17.33
N ASP A 189 3.82 -17.02 18.17
CA ASP A 189 3.49 -15.60 18.33
C ASP A 189 3.67 -14.85 17.01
N PHE A 190 4.73 -15.15 16.26
CA PHE A 190 4.95 -14.59 14.92
C PHE A 190 3.82 -14.96 13.95
N VAL A 191 3.44 -16.24 13.87
CA VAL A 191 2.36 -16.69 12.97
C VAL A 191 1.04 -16.02 13.33
N ILE A 192 0.70 -15.91 14.63
CA ILE A 192 -0.51 -15.21 15.09
C ILE A 192 -0.45 -13.73 14.69
N SER A 193 0.69 -13.06 14.91
CA SER A 193 0.86 -11.64 14.56
C SER A 193 0.76 -11.34 13.06
N GLN A 194 1.02 -12.34 12.21
CA GLN A 194 0.94 -12.22 10.75
C GLN A 194 -0.34 -12.86 10.20
N GLY A 195 -1.31 -13.21 11.06
CA GLY A 195 -2.50 -13.97 10.68
C GLY A 195 -3.32 -13.28 9.58
N GLU A 196 -3.50 -11.95 9.67
CA GLU A 196 -4.20 -11.18 8.64
C GLU A 196 -3.49 -11.22 7.27
N PHE A 197 -2.16 -11.06 7.26
CA PHE A 197 -1.35 -11.15 6.05
C PHE A 197 -1.49 -12.53 5.41
N ILE A 198 -1.34 -13.59 6.21
CA ILE A 198 -1.39 -14.98 5.72
C ILE A 198 -2.79 -15.31 5.17
N TYR A 199 -3.85 -14.86 5.87
CA TYR A 199 -5.23 -15.02 5.43
C TYR A 199 -5.46 -14.40 4.05
N LYS A 200 -5.05 -13.13 3.87
CA LYS A 200 -5.16 -12.42 2.58
C LYS A 200 -4.39 -13.12 1.46
N GLN A 201 -3.16 -13.59 1.74
CA GLN A 201 -2.34 -14.30 0.77
C GLN A 201 -3.00 -15.60 0.28
N LEU A 202 -3.49 -16.44 1.20
CA LEU A 202 -4.08 -17.73 0.83
C LEU A 202 -5.44 -17.61 0.13
N ILE A 203 -6.28 -16.66 0.54
CA ILE A 203 -7.52 -16.37 -0.18
C ILE A 203 -7.24 -15.77 -1.57
N GLY A 204 -6.18 -14.98 -1.70
CA GLY A 204 -5.73 -14.47 -3.01
C GLY A 204 -5.46 -15.58 -4.03
N LEU A 205 -5.02 -16.76 -3.58
CA LEU A 205 -4.79 -17.93 -4.45
C LEU A 205 -6.08 -18.54 -5.01
N ASP A 206 -7.22 -18.40 -4.30
CA ASP A 206 -8.51 -18.90 -4.79
C ASP A 206 -8.94 -18.15 -6.07
N MET A 207 -8.54 -16.89 -6.22
CA MET A 207 -8.90 -16.03 -7.37
C MET A 207 -8.03 -16.28 -8.61
N SER A 208 -6.83 -16.85 -8.45
CA SER A 208 -5.87 -17.07 -9.54
C SER A 208 -5.97 -18.48 -10.17
N SER A 209 -6.62 -19.44 -9.51
CA SER A 209 -6.80 -20.80 -10.00
C SER A 209 -8.07 -20.98 -10.84
N LYS A 210 -7.91 -21.29 -12.15
CA LYS A 210 -9.03 -21.69 -13.03
C LYS A 210 -9.49 -23.15 -12.83
N LYS A 211 -8.83 -23.91 -11.94
CA LYS A 211 -9.04 -25.36 -11.76
C LYS A 211 -8.68 -25.79 -10.35
N SER A 212 -9.62 -25.75 -9.40
CA SER A 212 -9.59 -26.67 -8.25
C SER A 212 -10.77 -26.47 -7.30
N ASP A 213 -11.22 -27.57 -6.67
CA ASP A 213 -12.06 -27.67 -5.45
C ASP A 213 -11.44 -26.99 -4.20
N ARG A 214 -10.60 -25.97 -4.38
CA ARG A 214 -9.83 -25.30 -3.33
C ARG A 214 -10.49 -23.96 -3.04
N THR A 215 -11.19 -23.88 -1.91
CA THR A 215 -11.71 -22.63 -1.36
C THR A 215 -11.10 -22.45 0.01
N PHE A 216 -9.92 -21.80 0.08
CA PHE A 216 -9.31 -21.38 1.35
C PHE A 216 -10.22 -20.40 2.11
N ALA A 217 -11.04 -19.64 1.39
CA ALA A 217 -12.04 -18.72 1.97
C ALA A 217 -13.04 -19.36 2.96
N HIS A 218 -13.25 -20.69 2.89
CA HIS A 218 -14.19 -21.40 3.75
C HIS A 218 -13.53 -22.25 4.84
N ILE A 219 -12.20 -22.18 4.98
CA ILE A 219 -11.48 -22.96 5.98
C ILE A 219 -11.61 -22.28 7.36
N PRO A 220 -12.22 -22.94 8.37
CA PRO A 220 -12.48 -22.33 9.67
C PRO A 220 -11.20 -21.91 10.40
N VAL A 221 -10.13 -22.71 10.30
CA VAL A 221 -8.87 -22.41 11.00
C VAL A 221 -8.15 -21.17 10.46
N LEU A 222 -8.33 -20.83 9.17
CA LEU A 222 -7.81 -19.58 8.60
C LEU A 222 -8.58 -18.37 9.11
N THR A 223 -9.90 -18.49 9.23
CA THR A 223 -10.75 -17.44 9.81
C THR A 223 -10.39 -17.21 11.27
N ALA A 224 -10.23 -18.28 12.05
CA ALA A 224 -9.79 -18.21 13.43
C ALA A 224 -8.40 -17.58 13.58
N LEU A 225 -7.44 -17.89 12.69
CA LEU A 225 -6.12 -17.27 12.69
C LEU A 225 -6.19 -15.75 12.43
N GLY A 226 -7.04 -15.32 11.49
CA GLY A 226 -7.29 -13.90 11.23
C GLY A 226 -7.92 -13.19 12.42
N GLU A 227 -8.94 -13.80 13.06
CA GLU A 227 -9.58 -13.25 14.26
C GLU A 227 -8.63 -13.17 15.46
N GLU A 228 -7.79 -14.19 15.69
CA GLU A 228 -6.76 -14.16 16.74
C GLU A 228 -5.69 -13.11 16.45
N SER A 229 -5.33 -12.86 15.19
CA SER A 229 -4.46 -11.74 14.80
C SER A 229 -5.06 -10.40 15.21
N LEU A 230 -6.36 -10.18 14.96
CA LEU A 230 -7.06 -8.95 15.35
C LEU A 230 -7.15 -8.78 16.88
N LYS A 231 -7.37 -9.88 17.62
CA LYS A 231 -7.33 -9.86 19.09
C LYS A 231 -5.92 -9.60 19.62
N HIS A 232 -4.91 -10.16 18.99
CA HIS A 232 -3.52 -9.95 19.34
C HIS A 232 -3.12 -8.49 19.08
N GLU A 233 -3.57 -7.88 17.97
CA GLU A 233 -3.44 -6.44 17.73
C GLU A 233 -4.14 -5.60 18.80
N ASN A 234 -5.36 -6.00 19.22
CA ASN A 234 -6.10 -5.33 20.30
C ASN A 234 -5.45 -5.48 21.69
N TYR A 235 -4.79 -6.60 21.99
CA TYR A 235 -4.06 -6.82 23.23
C TYR A 235 -2.74 -6.03 23.27
N VAL A 236 -2.10 -5.84 22.11
CA VAL A 236 -0.96 -4.94 21.95
C VAL A 236 -1.42 -3.46 22.04
N GLN A 237 -2.61 -3.12 21.53
CA GLN A 237 -3.25 -1.79 21.70
C GLN A 237 -3.62 -1.47 23.15
N ALA A 238 -4.01 -2.47 23.97
CA ALA A 238 -4.36 -2.29 25.39
C ALA A 238 -3.16 -2.00 26.31
N LYS A 239 -1.94 -2.00 25.77
CA LYS A 239 -0.70 -1.71 26.50
C LYS A 239 -0.03 -0.39 26.07
N LEU A 240 -0.78 0.51 25.46
CA LEU A 240 -0.34 1.87 25.17
C LEU A 240 -0.24 2.66 26.49
N THR A 241 0.98 2.88 26.98
CA THR A 241 1.20 3.85 28.06
C THR A 241 1.28 5.25 27.48
N SER A 242 0.84 6.24 28.26
CA SER A 242 0.77 7.67 27.89
C SER A 242 2.10 8.29 27.41
N ALA A 243 3.21 7.56 27.41
CA ALA A 243 4.52 8.02 26.98
C ALA A 243 4.78 7.87 25.45
N ASP A 244 3.94 7.13 24.73
CA ASP A 244 4.26 6.61 23.39
C ASP A 244 3.83 7.48 22.19
N ILE A 245 3.12 8.58 22.42
CA ILE A 245 2.68 9.50 21.36
C ILE A 245 3.72 10.61 21.15
N LEU A 246 4.94 10.23 20.75
CA LEU A 246 6.07 11.14 20.53
C LEU A 246 6.29 11.44 19.03
N SER A 247 5.45 12.31 18.46
CA SER A 247 5.88 13.21 17.37
C SER A 247 5.08 14.51 17.24
N ASN A 248 3.93 14.66 17.94
CA ASN A 248 3.09 15.84 17.80
C ASN A 248 2.43 16.26 19.13
N ARG A 249 3.17 16.99 19.98
CA ARG A 249 2.78 17.37 21.35
C ARG A 249 1.37 17.98 21.47
N GLY A 250 0.85 18.68 20.44
CA GLY A 250 -0.46 19.32 20.52
C GLY A 250 -1.66 18.36 20.44
N ILE A 251 -1.57 17.30 19.63
CA ILE A 251 -2.66 16.31 19.49
C ILE A 251 -2.69 15.44 20.73
N THR A 252 -1.52 15.00 21.21
CA THR A 252 -1.34 14.22 22.43
C THR A 252 -2.01 14.89 23.63
N THR A 253 -1.68 16.17 23.89
CA THR A 253 -2.26 16.91 25.03
C THR A 253 -3.78 17.09 24.93
N THR A 254 -4.31 17.27 23.71
CA THR A 254 -5.77 17.43 23.51
C THR A 254 -6.49 16.11 23.81
N VAL A 255 -5.95 14.99 23.34
CA VAL A 255 -6.51 13.65 23.59
C VAL A 255 -6.39 13.29 25.07
N GLU A 256 -5.25 13.53 25.70
CA GLU A 256 -5.03 13.33 27.14
C GLU A 256 -6.05 14.12 27.97
N SER A 257 -6.25 15.41 27.67
CA SER A 257 -7.21 16.26 28.39
C SER A 257 -8.64 15.73 28.28
N LEU A 258 -9.05 15.24 27.10
CA LEU A 258 -10.40 14.69 26.90
C LEU A 258 -10.59 13.37 27.64
N LEU A 259 -9.57 12.50 27.67
CA LEU A 259 -9.59 11.26 28.43
C LEU A 259 -9.64 11.52 29.95
N GLU A 260 -8.88 12.50 30.45
CA GLU A 260 -8.92 12.93 31.85
C GLU A 260 -10.31 13.45 32.26
N MET A 261 -11.00 14.12 31.33
CA MET A 261 -12.39 14.56 31.52
C MET A 261 -13.40 13.40 31.44
N GLY A 262 -12.96 12.17 31.20
CA GLY A 262 -13.80 10.98 31.13
C GLY A 262 -14.50 10.78 29.78
N TYR A 263 -14.11 11.48 28.71
CA TYR A 263 -14.69 11.26 27.39
C TYR A 263 -14.09 10.02 26.73
N GLN A 264 -14.89 9.33 25.93
CA GLN A 264 -14.40 8.36 24.95
C GLN A 264 -13.83 9.13 23.76
N VAL A 265 -12.61 8.83 23.32
CA VAL A 265 -11.90 9.61 22.30
C VAL A 265 -11.37 8.72 21.19
N GLN A 266 -11.54 9.16 19.94
CA GLN A 266 -10.92 8.56 18.77
C GLN A 266 -10.34 9.68 17.90
N PHE A 267 -9.21 9.45 17.25
CA PHE A 267 -8.58 10.45 16.39
C PHE A 267 -8.11 9.79 15.11
N GLY A 268 -7.90 10.57 14.05
CA GLY A 268 -7.54 10.03 12.75
C GLY A 268 -7.18 11.08 11.73
N ILE A 269 -6.51 10.67 10.66
CA ILE A 269 -6.24 11.54 9.51
C ILE A 269 -7.04 11.02 8.32
N LEU A 270 -7.84 11.89 7.71
CA LEU A 270 -8.61 11.58 6.50
C LEU A 270 -8.07 12.37 5.31
N GLU A 271 -8.13 11.75 4.13
CA GLU A 271 -7.77 12.34 2.84
C GLU A 271 -9.02 12.82 2.10
N ALA A 272 -9.15 14.13 1.87
CA ALA A 272 -10.33 14.72 1.24
C ALA A 272 -10.62 14.09 -0.14
N GLY A 273 -9.58 13.75 -0.90
CA GLY A 273 -9.73 13.13 -2.22
C GLY A 273 -10.55 11.85 -2.23
N ALA A 274 -10.50 11.07 -1.16
CA ALA A 274 -11.27 9.84 -1.00
C ALA A 274 -12.78 10.07 -0.76
N TYR A 275 -13.18 11.32 -0.50
CA TYR A 275 -14.57 11.73 -0.23
C TYR A 275 -15.15 12.63 -1.34
N GLY A 276 -14.59 12.55 -2.55
CA GLY A 276 -15.23 13.12 -3.74
C GLY A 276 -14.80 14.54 -4.11
N VAL A 277 -13.59 14.95 -3.78
CA VAL A 277 -13.00 16.22 -4.27
C VAL A 277 -11.71 15.98 -5.06
N SER A 278 -11.44 16.82 -6.06
CA SER A 278 -10.19 16.75 -6.83
C SER A 278 -9.01 17.44 -6.12
N GLN A 279 -8.81 17.16 -4.84
CA GLN A 279 -7.79 17.80 -4.02
C GLN A 279 -7.18 16.79 -3.07
N SER A 280 -5.84 16.68 -3.09
CA SER A 280 -5.12 16.04 -1.98
C SER A 280 -5.05 17.03 -0.82
N ARG A 281 -5.83 16.75 0.22
CA ARG A 281 -5.85 17.51 1.46
C ARG A 281 -6.09 16.58 2.64
N LYS A 282 -5.04 16.44 3.44
CA LYS A 282 -4.98 15.62 4.64
C LYS A 282 -5.44 16.46 5.84
N ARG A 283 -6.34 15.94 6.67
CA ARG A 283 -6.81 16.62 7.89
C ARG A 283 -6.87 15.65 9.06
N ALA A 284 -6.36 16.08 10.21
CA ALA A 284 -6.55 15.37 11.47
C ALA A 284 -7.93 15.71 12.06
N PHE A 285 -8.61 14.70 12.57
CA PHE A 285 -9.89 14.76 13.23
C PHE A 285 -9.76 14.13 14.61
N ILE A 286 -10.46 14.70 15.59
CA ILE A 286 -10.58 14.15 16.95
C ILE A 286 -12.08 14.12 17.25
N TRP A 287 -12.59 12.94 17.56
CA TRP A 287 -13.93 12.72 18.06
C TRP A 287 -13.89 12.41 19.53
N ALA A 288 -14.80 13.04 20.27
CA ALA A 288 -14.99 12.78 21.69
C ALA A 288 -16.48 12.62 21.95
N SER A 289 -16.85 11.62 22.74
CA SER A 289 -18.23 11.36 23.15
C SER A 289 -18.30 11.09 24.64
N SER A 290 -19.42 11.47 25.26
CA SER A 290 -19.70 11.13 26.66
C SER A 290 -19.63 9.61 26.87
N PRO A 291 -19.27 9.08 28.06
CA PRO A 291 -19.36 7.64 28.37
C PRO A 291 -20.72 7.01 28.07
N GLU A 292 -21.78 7.81 28.15
CA GLU A 292 -23.17 7.38 27.95
C GLU A 292 -23.60 7.40 26.48
N GLN A 293 -22.75 7.90 25.58
CA GLN A 293 -23.01 8.00 24.15
C GLN A 293 -22.09 7.08 23.36
N ILE A 294 -22.58 6.62 22.22
CA ILE A 294 -21.80 5.78 21.31
C ILE A 294 -20.86 6.69 20.53
N LEU A 295 -19.57 6.36 20.56
CA LEU A 295 -18.55 7.04 19.77
C LEU A 295 -18.83 6.80 18.27
N PRO A 296 -18.94 7.83 17.43
CA PRO A 296 -19.22 7.65 16.01
C PRO A 296 -18.13 6.83 15.30
N GLU A 297 -18.53 6.09 14.27
CA GLU A 297 -17.60 5.37 13.37
C GLU A 297 -17.16 6.26 12.22
N TRP A 298 -15.92 6.06 11.73
CA TRP A 298 -15.36 6.88 10.67
C TRP A 298 -16.17 6.76 9.38
N PRO A 299 -16.34 7.86 8.63
CA PRO A 299 -17.03 7.79 7.35
C PRO A 299 -16.23 6.92 6.39
N GLU A 300 -16.90 6.00 5.71
CA GLU A 300 -16.25 5.17 4.70
C GLU A 300 -15.84 6.00 3.48
N PRO A 301 -14.68 5.68 2.87
CA PRO A 301 -14.19 6.41 1.72
C PRO A 301 -14.90 5.92 0.46
N MET A 302 -15.42 6.86 -0.34
CA MET A 302 -16.33 6.54 -1.44
C MET A 302 -15.66 6.64 -2.82
N HIS A 303 -14.55 7.37 -2.93
CA HIS A 303 -13.84 7.62 -4.18
C HIS A 303 -12.44 7.03 -4.17
N VAL A 304 -12.06 6.38 -5.27
CA VAL A 304 -10.69 5.98 -5.55
C VAL A 304 -9.83 7.22 -5.55
N PHE A 305 -8.77 7.24 -4.74
CA PHE A 305 -7.81 8.34 -4.75
C PHE A 305 -6.40 7.78 -4.59
N ALA A 306 -5.56 8.03 -5.59
CA ALA A 306 -4.17 7.59 -5.61
C ALA A 306 -3.30 8.49 -4.72
N ALA A 307 -3.57 8.47 -3.42
CA ALA A 307 -2.70 9.04 -2.40
C ALA A 307 -2.17 7.93 -1.48
N PRO A 308 -0.92 8.02 -1.02
CA PRO A 308 -0.40 7.11 -0.01
C PRO A 308 -1.29 7.11 1.22
N GLU A 309 -1.55 5.94 1.81
CA GLU A 309 -2.34 5.80 3.03
C GLU A 309 -1.82 6.74 4.12
N LEU A 310 -2.76 7.37 4.83
CA LEU A 310 -2.46 8.27 5.92
C LEU A 310 -2.25 7.49 7.20
N LYS A 311 -1.04 6.94 7.30
CA LYS A 311 -0.58 6.21 8.47
C LYS A 311 0.03 7.19 9.46
N ILE A 312 -0.51 7.22 10.67
CA ILE A 312 0.12 7.89 11.81
C ILE A 312 1.18 6.94 12.34
N THR A 313 2.45 7.31 12.18
CA THR A 313 3.56 6.58 12.79
C THR A 313 3.53 6.82 14.29
N LEU A 314 3.21 5.78 15.05
CA LEU A 314 3.32 5.74 16.50
C LEU A 314 4.76 5.34 16.89
N SER A 315 5.08 5.33 18.19
CA SER A 315 6.34 4.74 18.64
C SER A 315 6.42 3.25 18.26
N GLU A 316 7.64 2.72 18.22
CA GLU A 316 7.92 1.31 17.88
C GLU A 316 7.48 0.85 16.47
N ASN A 317 7.50 1.74 15.47
CA ASN A 317 7.13 1.46 14.07
C ASN A 317 5.67 1.01 13.87
N LEU A 318 4.80 1.16 14.87
CA LEU A 318 3.39 0.85 14.74
C LEU A 318 2.71 1.94 13.87
N GLN A 319 1.96 1.52 12.86
CA GLN A 319 1.27 2.41 11.94
C GLN A 319 -0.22 2.38 12.26
N TYR A 320 -0.79 3.53 12.58
CA TYR A 320 -2.21 3.69 12.84
C TYR A 320 -2.89 4.36 11.64
N ALA A 321 -3.77 3.63 10.97
CA ALA A 321 -4.62 4.14 9.90
C ALA A 321 -6.08 3.97 10.30
N VAL A 322 -6.86 5.00 10.03
CA VAL A 322 -8.25 5.09 10.50
C VAL A 322 -9.25 4.60 9.48
N VAL A 323 -8.87 4.71 8.21
CA VAL A 323 -9.67 4.31 7.06
C VAL A 323 -8.72 3.66 6.06
N GLN A 324 -9.17 2.58 5.42
CA GLN A 324 -8.40 1.84 4.43
C GLN A 324 -8.10 2.68 3.18
N SER A 325 -6.99 2.39 2.48
CA SER A 325 -6.71 2.98 1.18
C SER A 325 -7.83 2.69 0.20
N THR A 326 -8.21 3.71 -0.58
CA THR A 326 -9.04 3.53 -1.77
C THR A 326 -8.21 3.34 -3.05
N ALA A 327 -6.89 3.17 -2.95
CA ALA A 327 -6.02 3.01 -4.11
C ALA A 327 -6.30 1.71 -4.90
N THR A 328 -6.74 0.65 -4.21
CA THR A 328 -7.06 -0.67 -4.79
C THR A 328 -8.48 -0.75 -5.35
N GLY A 329 -9.38 0.12 -4.89
CA GLY A 329 -10.77 0.17 -5.34
C GLY A 329 -11.65 0.94 -4.38
N ALA A 330 -12.68 1.58 -4.93
CA ALA A 330 -13.77 2.20 -4.18
C ALA A 330 -15.02 2.24 -5.07
N PRO A 331 -16.21 2.46 -4.50
CA PRO A 331 -17.46 2.51 -5.26
C PRO A 331 -17.45 3.50 -6.43
N PHE A 332 -16.72 4.62 -6.31
CA PHE A 332 -16.64 5.65 -7.34
C PHE A 332 -15.21 5.96 -7.79
N ARG A 333 -15.05 6.40 -9.05
CA ARG A 333 -13.76 6.86 -9.59
C ARG A 333 -13.28 8.16 -8.91
N ALA A 334 -11.98 8.42 -9.01
CA ALA A 334 -11.39 9.71 -8.64
C ALA A 334 -12.06 10.89 -9.35
N ILE A 335 -12.26 11.99 -8.61
CA ILE A 335 -12.70 13.27 -9.19
C ILE A 335 -11.47 14.03 -9.70
N THR A 336 -11.48 14.40 -10.98
CA THR A 336 -10.34 15.04 -11.64
C THR A 336 -10.49 16.56 -11.67
N ALA A 337 -9.40 17.29 -11.92
CA ALA A 337 -9.47 18.73 -12.14
C ALA A 337 -10.42 19.11 -13.30
N ARG A 338 -10.51 18.27 -14.33
CA ARG A 338 -11.49 18.45 -15.42
C ARG A 338 -12.92 18.36 -14.92
N ASP A 339 -13.21 17.43 -14.01
CA ASP A 339 -14.54 17.31 -13.40
C ASP A 339 -14.90 18.52 -12.53
N THR A 340 -13.92 19.22 -11.96
CA THR A 340 -14.12 20.31 -11.00
C THR A 340 -14.19 21.69 -11.68
N ILE A 341 -13.30 21.98 -12.63
CA ILE A 341 -13.14 23.32 -13.22
C ILE A 341 -13.21 23.34 -14.75
N GLY A 342 -13.49 22.20 -15.40
CA GLY A 342 -13.47 22.10 -16.86
C GLY A 342 -14.58 22.87 -17.59
N ASP A 343 -15.58 23.35 -16.87
CA ASP A 343 -16.75 24.09 -17.34
C ASP A 343 -16.68 25.59 -17.04
N LEU A 344 -15.63 26.05 -16.35
CA LEU A 344 -15.43 27.46 -16.05
C LEU A 344 -15.09 28.25 -17.33
N PRO A 345 -15.56 29.51 -17.47
CA PRO A 345 -15.18 30.35 -18.59
C PRO A 345 -13.68 30.67 -18.57
N SER A 346 -13.09 30.83 -19.76
CA SER A 346 -11.68 31.22 -19.88
C SER A 346 -11.45 32.60 -19.27
N VAL A 347 -10.47 32.71 -18.37
CA VAL A 347 -10.06 33.96 -17.73
C VAL A 347 -8.57 34.20 -17.96
N GLY A 348 -8.20 35.46 -18.21
CA GLY A 348 -6.79 35.89 -18.29
C GLY A 348 -6.16 36.06 -16.91
N ASN A 349 -4.86 36.37 -16.87
CA ASN A 349 -4.15 36.67 -15.63
C ASN A 349 -4.57 38.05 -15.07
N GLY A 350 -4.81 38.14 -13.76
CA GLY A 350 -5.26 39.36 -13.08
C GLY A 350 -6.68 39.84 -13.43
N PRO A 351 -7.70 38.96 -13.47
CA PRO A 351 -9.06 39.39 -13.79
C PRO A 351 -9.61 40.31 -12.67
N SER A 352 -10.20 41.44 -13.05
CA SER A 352 -10.81 42.41 -12.13
C SER A 352 -12.32 42.27 -11.98
N ARG A 353 -12.96 41.45 -12.83
CA ARG A 353 -14.41 41.22 -12.79
C ARG A 353 -14.74 40.19 -11.72
N THR A 354 -15.60 40.57 -10.78
CA THR A 354 -16.05 39.72 -9.67
C THR A 354 -17.12 38.70 -10.08
N ASN A 355 -17.85 38.96 -11.17
CA ASN A 355 -18.89 38.09 -11.69
C ASN A 355 -18.66 37.81 -13.18
N LEU A 356 -18.80 36.54 -13.56
CA LEU A 356 -18.77 36.06 -14.93
C LEU A 356 -19.85 34.98 -15.09
N GLU A 357 -20.57 35.04 -16.21
CA GLU A 357 -21.57 34.02 -16.53
C GLU A 357 -20.92 32.76 -17.10
N TYR A 358 -21.53 31.62 -16.82
CA TYR A 358 -21.15 30.35 -17.43
C TYR A 358 -21.52 30.34 -18.91
N GLN A 359 -20.58 29.94 -19.77
CA GLN A 359 -20.79 29.88 -21.21
C GLN A 359 -21.50 28.58 -21.66
N HIS A 360 -21.41 27.54 -20.83
CA HIS A 360 -21.91 26.20 -21.13
C HIS A 360 -22.54 25.55 -19.89
N ASP A 361 -23.45 24.61 -20.13
CA ASP A 361 -24.05 23.75 -19.10
C ASP A 361 -23.02 22.86 -18.40
N PRO A 362 -23.27 22.43 -17.15
CA PRO A 362 -22.38 21.53 -16.44
C PRO A 362 -22.28 20.16 -17.13
N ILE A 363 -21.05 19.68 -17.32
CA ILE A 363 -20.74 18.48 -18.10
C ILE A 363 -20.64 17.27 -17.16
N SER A 364 -19.79 17.37 -16.14
CA SER A 364 -19.51 16.31 -15.16
C SER A 364 -20.64 16.19 -14.13
N TRP A 365 -20.74 15.02 -13.47
CA TRP A 365 -21.64 14.86 -12.32
C TRP A 365 -21.29 15.84 -11.20
N PHE A 366 -20.00 16.05 -10.92
CA PHE A 366 -19.52 16.97 -9.89
C PHE A 366 -19.97 18.42 -10.17
N GLN A 367 -19.85 18.89 -11.41
CA GLN A 367 -20.33 20.22 -11.82
C GLN A 367 -21.84 20.38 -11.63
N LYS A 368 -22.62 19.34 -11.96
CA LYS A 368 -24.08 19.34 -11.77
C LYS A 368 -24.45 19.45 -10.29
N GLN A 369 -23.72 18.79 -9.39
CA GLN A 369 -23.93 18.90 -7.95
C GLN A 369 -23.56 20.29 -7.42
N ILE A 370 -22.39 20.81 -7.79
CA ILE A 370 -21.88 22.08 -7.26
C ILE A 370 -22.67 23.28 -7.79
N ARG A 371 -23.02 23.32 -9.08
CA ARG A 371 -23.86 24.39 -9.63
C ARG A 371 -25.30 24.33 -9.12
N GLY A 372 -25.73 23.15 -8.67
CA GLY A 372 -27.10 22.86 -8.24
C GLY A 372 -28.13 23.03 -9.35
N LYS A 373 -29.37 22.57 -9.12
CA LYS A 373 -30.52 23.13 -9.85
C LYS A 373 -30.73 24.55 -9.31
N TYR A 374 -30.69 25.56 -10.16
CA TYR A 374 -31.49 26.77 -9.95
C TYR A 374 -32.98 26.37 -9.95
N GLY A 375 -33.43 25.73 -8.86
CA GLY A 375 -34.71 25.04 -8.78
C GLY A 375 -34.85 24.27 -7.47
N ARG A 376 -34.94 25.03 -6.36
CA ARG A 376 -35.55 24.65 -5.08
C ARG A 376 -34.91 23.45 -4.36
N LEU A 377 -33.93 23.72 -3.50
CA LEU A 377 -33.57 22.81 -2.40
C LEU A 377 -34.59 22.99 -1.28
N ASP A 378 -35.48 22.02 -1.12
CA ASP A 378 -36.25 21.87 0.11
C ASP A 378 -35.30 21.39 1.23
N ARG A 379 -35.44 22.00 2.41
CA ARG A 379 -34.57 21.81 3.58
C ARG A 379 -34.75 20.44 4.27
N SER A 380 -35.37 19.46 3.60
CA SER A 380 -35.82 18.22 4.23
C SER A 380 -34.76 17.12 4.34
N TYR A 381 -33.57 17.26 3.73
CA TYR A 381 -32.56 16.18 3.73
C TYR A 381 -31.61 16.16 4.94
N PHE A 382 -31.61 17.17 5.81
CA PHE A 382 -30.77 17.21 7.02
C PHE A 382 -31.55 17.06 8.34
N LYS A 383 -32.81 16.60 8.29
CA LYS A 383 -33.56 16.22 9.50
C LYS A 383 -34.05 14.77 9.40
N ARG A 384 -33.26 13.88 10.03
CA ARG A 384 -33.57 12.57 10.65
C ARG A 384 -32.24 11.80 10.65
N ASN A 385 -31.63 11.46 11.77
CA ASN A 385 -32.20 10.92 13.00
C ASN A 385 -31.67 11.64 14.24
N GLU A 386 -32.61 12.06 15.09
CA GLU A 386 -32.42 12.19 16.54
C GLU A 386 -32.28 10.80 17.18
#